data_AF-A0A355E7L9-F1
#
_entry.id   AF-A0A355E7L9-F1
#
_cell.length_a   1.000
_cell.length_b   1.000
_cell.length_c   1.000
_cell.angle_alpha   90.00
_cell.angle_beta   90.00
_cell.angle_gamma   90.00
#
_symmetry.space_group_name_H-M   'P 1'
#
loop_
_entity.id
_entity.type
_entity.pdbx_description
1 polymer ?
#
loop_
_entity_poly.entity_id
_entity_poly.type
_entity_poly.pdbx_seq_one_letter_code
_entity_poly.pdbx_strand_id
1 'polypeptide(L)'
;MSRSRRPAGRRFGLSIGGWLRTALGLALMPTAVLSVVALARSFGDLAQAAAARDGALRGIGPFVAGFAGYAALHLLGIVRLSRLYVLGHELTHAAAVWAGGGKVYRIVVASDSGRVDLSHMSAFVALAPYWIPFYGLVVAGAYRLALWAGAAPGARGLFLALMGAALSFHWMHTVRSLWVTRQSDLDQAGLALSLALIALLNALVMLAALKCLFPVSVSLAGRLRWVAGSSVHFWSGLGGLLQPAWGGP
;
A
#
# COMPACT_ATOMS: atom_id res chain seq x y z
N MET A 1 3.65 -9.83 45.81
CA MET A 1 2.20 -10.08 45.60
C MET A 1 1.67 -8.88 44.84
N SER A 2 1.22 -8.96 43.59
CA SER A 2 -0.03 -9.56 43.12
C SER A 2 0.06 -9.73 41.59
N ARG A 3 -0.05 -10.97 41.09
CA ARG A 3 -0.22 -11.25 39.66
C ARG A 3 -1.69 -11.06 39.33
N SER A 4 -2.04 -9.93 38.71
CA SER A 4 -3.38 -9.77 38.13
C SER A 4 -3.52 -10.71 36.92
N ARG A 5 -4.19 -11.84 37.10
CA ARG A 5 -4.62 -12.70 35.99
C ARG A 5 -5.76 -11.98 35.27
N ARG A 6 -5.52 -11.53 34.04
CA ARG A 6 -6.61 -11.10 33.15
C ARG A 6 -7.48 -12.32 32.83
N PRO A 7 -8.82 -12.20 32.81
CA PRO A 7 -9.66 -13.29 32.35
C PRO A 7 -9.40 -13.52 30.86
N ALA A 8 -9.16 -14.78 30.50
CA ALA A 8 -9.05 -15.21 29.12
C ALA A 8 -10.39 -14.98 28.42
N GLY A 9 -10.51 -13.87 27.69
CA GLY A 9 -11.61 -13.67 26.75
C GLY A 9 -11.58 -14.80 25.73
N ARG A 10 -12.62 -15.64 25.74
CA ARG A 10 -12.81 -16.72 24.76
C ARG A 10 -12.84 -16.09 23.37
N ARG A 11 -11.83 -16.37 22.55
CA ARG A 11 -11.82 -16.03 21.12
C ARG A 11 -12.83 -16.93 20.41
N PHE A 12 -14.10 -16.56 20.41
CA PHE A 12 -15.08 -17.10 19.46
C PHE A 12 -14.89 -16.38 18.13
N GLY A 13 -13.88 -16.82 17.39
CA GLY A 13 -13.71 -16.53 15.98
C GLY A 13 -13.05 -17.77 15.38
N LEU A 14 -13.57 -18.25 14.25
CA LEU A 14 -12.95 -19.34 13.48
C LEU A 14 -11.50 -18.96 13.20
N SER A 15 -10.57 -19.48 13.99
CA SER A 15 -9.15 -19.24 13.81
C SER A 15 -8.73 -20.03 12.58
N ILE A 16 -8.61 -19.37 11.44
CA ILE A 16 -8.00 -19.95 10.25
C ILE A 16 -6.62 -20.49 10.64
N GLY A 17 -6.43 -21.80 10.45
CA GLY A 17 -5.16 -22.47 10.74
C GLY A 17 -3.99 -21.78 10.04
N GLY A 18 -2.81 -21.78 10.66
CA GLY A 18 -1.62 -21.11 10.09
C GLY A 18 -1.29 -21.59 8.67
N TRP A 19 -1.46 -22.89 8.41
CA TRP A 19 -1.25 -23.48 7.08
C TRP A 19 -2.19 -22.91 6.01
N LEU A 20 -3.47 -22.64 6.34
CA LEU A 20 -4.43 -22.09 5.39
C LEU A 20 -4.07 -20.64 5.04
N ARG A 21 -3.61 -19.84 6.01
CA ARG A 21 -3.08 -18.49 5.74
C ARG A 21 -1.89 -18.55 4.79
N THR A 22 -0.96 -19.47 5.01
CA THR A 22 0.19 -19.68 4.10
C THR A 22 -0.27 -20.08 2.70
N ALA A 23 -1.17 -21.06 2.58
CA ALA A 23 -1.70 -21.52 1.30
C ALA A 23 -2.41 -20.39 0.53
N LEU A 24 -3.24 -19.61 1.21
CA LEU A 24 -3.89 -18.42 0.63
C LEU A 24 -2.86 -17.38 0.17
N GLY A 25 -1.83 -17.12 0.97
CA GLY A 25 -0.75 -16.21 0.59
C GLY A 25 0.00 -16.67 -0.67
N LEU A 26 0.36 -17.96 -0.74
CA LEU A 26 1.02 -18.54 -1.92
C LEU A 26 0.11 -18.52 -3.15
N ALA A 27 -1.18 -18.80 -2.99
CA ALA A 27 -2.17 -18.72 -4.06
C ALA A 27 -2.39 -17.28 -4.56
N LEU A 28 -2.25 -16.27 -3.69
CA LEU A 28 -2.39 -14.87 -4.09
C LEU A 28 -1.10 -14.27 -4.67
N MET A 29 0.06 -14.86 -4.39
CA MET A 29 1.35 -14.28 -4.74
C MET A 29 1.55 -14.02 -6.24
N PRO A 30 1.21 -14.94 -7.17
CA PRO A 30 1.35 -14.67 -8.60
C PRO A 30 0.58 -13.42 -9.04
N THR A 31 -0.66 -13.26 -8.59
CA THR A 31 -1.47 -12.07 -8.86
C THR A 31 -0.91 -10.81 -8.20
N ALA A 32 -0.36 -10.91 -6.99
CA ALA A 32 0.29 -9.80 -6.31
C ALA A 32 1.52 -9.31 -7.08
N VAL A 33 2.39 -10.23 -7.53
CA VAL A 33 3.57 -9.92 -8.36
C VAL A 33 3.14 -9.30 -9.69
N LEU A 34 2.17 -9.88 -10.38
CA LEU A 34 1.63 -9.32 -11.61
C LEU A 34 1.06 -7.90 -11.40
N SER A 35 0.43 -7.63 -10.25
CA SER A 35 -0.07 -6.30 -9.93
C SER A 35 1.07 -5.28 -9.78
N VAL A 36 2.18 -5.67 -9.13
CA VAL A 36 3.39 -4.83 -9.04
C VAL A 36 3.99 -4.59 -10.44
N VAL A 37 4.03 -5.61 -11.31
CA VAL A 37 4.47 -5.44 -12.71
C VAL A 37 3.55 -4.50 -13.48
N ALA A 38 2.23 -4.59 -13.30
CA ALA A 38 1.27 -3.70 -13.93
C ALA A 38 1.44 -2.24 -13.48
N LEU A 39 1.75 -2.04 -12.19
CA LEU A 39 2.13 -0.74 -11.66
C LEU A 39 3.41 -0.21 -12.33
N ALA A 40 4.47 -1.01 -12.39
CA ALA A 40 5.74 -0.62 -13.04
C ALA A 40 5.52 -0.23 -14.52
N ARG A 41 4.71 -1.00 -15.26
CA ARG A 41 4.36 -0.66 -16.64
C ARG A 41 3.58 0.65 -16.76
N SER A 42 2.76 0.99 -15.78
CA SER A 42 2.00 2.26 -15.77
C SER A 42 2.91 3.47 -15.55
N PHE A 43 4.01 3.32 -14.81
CA PHE A 43 5.07 4.33 -14.79
C PHE A 43 5.77 4.45 -16.15
N GLY A 44 5.92 3.34 -16.89
CA GLY A 44 6.39 3.35 -18.28
C GLY A 44 5.47 4.15 -19.21
N ASP A 45 4.16 3.95 -19.14
CA ASP A 45 3.18 4.73 -19.91
C ASP A 45 3.29 6.24 -19.61
N LEU A 46 3.47 6.59 -18.34
CA LEU A 46 3.65 7.98 -17.92
C LEU A 46 4.94 8.57 -18.48
N ALA A 47 6.05 7.82 -18.46
CA ALA A 47 7.31 8.25 -19.03
C ALA A 47 7.21 8.45 -20.54
N GLN A 48 6.56 7.53 -21.26
CA GLN A 48 6.33 7.65 -22.70
C GLN A 48 5.41 8.83 -23.04
N ALA A 49 4.31 9.00 -22.30
CA ALA A 49 3.41 10.13 -22.45
C ALA A 49 4.12 11.47 -22.16
N ALA A 50 5.09 11.46 -21.25
CA ALA A 50 5.92 12.61 -20.98
C ALA A 50 6.92 12.89 -22.12
N ALA A 51 7.55 11.87 -22.70
CA ALA A 51 8.46 12.06 -23.82
C ALA A 51 7.76 12.58 -25.09
N ALA A 52 6.50 12.20 -25.31
CA ALA A 52 5.75 12.50 -26.53
C ALA A 52 5.11 13.90 -26.59
N ARG A 53 5.17 14.72 -25.53
CA ARG A 53 4.58 16.07 -25.53
C ARG A 53 5.64 17.11 -25.19
N ASP A 54 5.82 18.11 -26.04
CA ASP A 54 6.69 19.30 -25.84
C ASP A 54 6.35 20.14 -24.58
N GLY A 55 5.34 19.75 -23.78
CA GLY A 55 4.95 20.37 -22.52
C GLY A 55 4.88 19.41 -21.32
N ALA A 56 5.39 18.19 -21.42
CA ALA A 56 5.25 17.16 -20.39
C ALA A 56 5.83 17.50 -19.01
N LEU A 57 6.86 18.34 -18.98
CA LEU A 57 7.41 18.89 -17.75
C LEU A 57 6.38 19.73 -16.98
N ARG A 58 5.35 20.27 -17.64
CA ARG A 58 4.26 21.04 -16.98
C ARG A 58 3.19 20.15 -16.35
N GLY A 59 3.08 18.88 -16.74
CA GLY A 59 2.01 17.98 -16.31
C GLY A 59 2.45 16.95 -15.26
N ILE A 60 3.43 16.10 -15.60
CA ILE A 60 3.89 14.97 -14.76
C ILE A 60 5.15 15.36 -13.96
N GLY A 61 5.94 16.31 -14.48
CA GLY A 61 7.22 16.74 -13.92
C GLY A 61 7.21 16.99 -12.41
N PRO A 62 6.28 17.79 -11.86
CA PRO A 62 6.24 18.05 -10.42
C PRO A 62 6.03 16.79 -9.59
N PHE A 63 5.16 15.87 -10.03
CA PHE A 63 4.93 14.60 -9.34
C PHE A 63 6.18 13.72 -9.30
N VAL A 64 6.84 13.57 -10.45
CA VAL A 64 8.09 12.80 -10.54
C VAL A 64 9.20 13.44 -9.70
N ALA A 65 9.33 14.77 -9.75
CA ALA A 65 10.29 15.49 -8.93
C ALA A 65 10.05 15.29 -7.43
N GLY A 66 8.79 15.35 -6.98
CA GLY A 66 8.44 15.07 -5.59
C GLY A 66 8.72 13.62 -5.17
N PHE A 67 8.34 12.66 -6.01
CA PHE A 67 8.54 11.24 -5.73
C PHE A 67 10.01 10.86 -5.67
N ALA A 68 10.76 11.21 -6.73
CA ALA A 68 12.19 10.93 -6.84
C ALA A 68 13.00 11.75 -5.83
N GLY A 69 12.64 13.02 -5.62
CA GLY A 69 13.28 13.90 -4.64
C GLY A 69 13.17 13.35 -3.22
N TYR A 70 11.97 12.96 -2.78
CA TYR A 70 11.82 12.34 -1.47
C TYR A 70 12.58 11.01 -1.37
N ALA A 71 12.47 10.14 -2.38
CA ALA A 71 13.16 8.86 -2.39
C ALA A 71 14.68 9.05 -2.24
N ALA A 72 15.27 9.97 -3.02
CA ALA A 72 16.69 10.28 -2.95
C ALA A 72 17.10 10.80 -1.56
N LEU A 73 16.37 11.79 -1.01
CA LEU A 73 16.65 12.34 0.31
C LEU A 73 16.54 11.28 1.43
N HIS A 74 15.59 10.35 1.31
CA HIS A 74 15.41 9.25 2.26
C HIS A 74 16.53 8.21 2.16
N LEU A 75 16.90 7.80 0.94
CA LEU A 75 17.95 6.81 0.68
C LEU A 75 19.35 7.33 1.06
N LEU A 76 19.60 8.63 0.86
CA LEU A 76 20.83 9.30 1.31
C LEU A 76 20.85 9.54 2.83
N GLY A 77 19.76 9.24 3.54
CA GLY A 77 19.68 9.41 5.00
C GLY A 77 19.59 10.86 5.47
N ILE A 78 19.40 11.81 4.55
CA ILE A 78 19.32 13.26 4.82
C ILE A 78 18.04 13.58 5.60
N VAL A 79 16.93 12.92 5.25
CA VAL A 79 15.62 13.18 5.83
C VAL A 79 15.15 11.94 6.60
N ARG A 80 14.95 12.09 7.91
CA ARG A 80 14.40 11.06 8.80
C ARG A 80 13.06 11.51 9.39
N LEU A 81 11.98 11.27 8.65
CA LEU A 81 10.62 11.61 9.07
C LEU A 81 9.96 10.50 9.92
N SER A 82 10.73 9.86 10.82
CA SER A 82 10.28 8.70 11.61
C SER A 82 9.05 9.00 12.47
N ARG A 83 9.01 10.16 13.15
CA ARG A 83 7.83 10.58 13.94
C ARG A 83 6.58 10.72 13.08
N LEU A 84 6.72 11.31 11.90
CA LEU A 84 5.62 11.46 10.95
C LEU A 84 5.14 10.09 10.49
N TYR A 85 6.06 9.17 10.21
CA TYR A 85 5.72 7.79 9.85
C TYR A 85 4.94 7.10 10.96
N VAL A 86 5.46 7.11 12.19
CA VAL A 86 4.81 6.50 13.35
C VAL A 86 3.40 7.09 13.56
N LEU A 87 3.25 8.41 13.50
CA LEU A 87 1.95 9.05 13.65
C LEU A 87 0.96 8.55 12.59
N GLY A 88 1.36 8.55 11.31
CA GLY A 88 0.51 8.06 10.23
C GLY A 88 0.18 6.57 10.38
N HIS A 89 1.14 5.78 10.86
CA HIS A 89 0.98 4.34 11.10
C HIS A 89 -0.10 4.06 12.15
N GLU A 90 0.03 4.65 13.35
CA GLU A 90 -0.93 4.45 14.43
C GLU A 90 -2.32 5.02 14.10
N LEU A 91 -2.38 6.17 13.44
CA LEU A 91 -3.65 6.77 12.99
C LEU A 91 -4.35 5.89 11.95
N THR A 92 -3.59 5.22 11.09
CA THR A 92 -4.17 4.33 10.07
C THR A 92 -4.77 3.08 10.71
N HIS A 93 -4.12 2.49 11.70
CA HIS A 93 -4.71 1.42 12.50
C HIS A 93 -6.00 1.86 13.21
N ALA A 94 -5.97 3.04 13.84
CA ALA A 94 -7.13 3.62 14.51
C ALA A 94 -8.31 3.83 13.54
N ALA A 95 -8.04 4.40 12.36
CA ALA A 95 -9.05 4.57 11.32
C ALA A 95 -9.61 3.23 10.81
N ALA A 96 -8.74 2.23 10.61
CA ALA A 96 -9.14 0.92 10.13
C ALA A 96 -10.01 0.17 11.14
N VAL A 97 -9.72 0.24 12.45
CA VAL A 97 -10.58 -0.38 13.46
C VAL A 97 -11.94 0.31 13.51
N TRP A 98 -11.96 1.64 13.39
CA TRP A 98 -13.19 2.43 13.46
C TRP A 98 -14.09 2.12 12.26
N ALA A 99 -13.52 2.02 11.05
CA ALA A 99 -14.22 1.57 9.85
C ALA A 99 -14.78 0.14 9.99
N GLY A 100 -14.13 -0.71 10.79
CA GLY A 100 -14.59 -2.05 11.14
C GLY A 100 -15.57 -2.11 12.33
N GLY A 101 -16.09 -0.98 12.80
CA GLY A 101 -17.02 -0.90 13.94
C GLY A 101 -16.38 -1.14 15.31
N GLY A 102 -15.06 -1.08 15.40
CA GLY A 102 -14.31 -1.20 16.64
C GLY A 102 -14.13 0.13 17.38
N LYS A 103 -13.39 0.07 18.50
CA LYS A 103 -13.09 1.22 19.36
C LYS A 103 -11.58 1.45 19.45
N VAL A 104 -11.20 2.72 19.49
CA VAL A 104 -9.84 3.19 19.78
C VAL A 104 -9.83 3.64 21.24
N TYR A 105 -8.96 3.05 22.06
CA TYR A 105 -8.85 3.40 23.47
C TYR A 105 -7.74 4.39 23.74
N ARG A 106 -6.60 4.24 23.05
CA ARG A 106 -5.43 5.07 23.26
C ARG A 106 -4.52 5.07 22.04
N ILE A 107 -3.93 6.22 21.73
CA ILE A 107 -2.85 6.35 20.74
C ILE A 107 -1.66 6.99 21.46
N VAL A 108 -0.48 6.39 21.31
CA VAL A 108 0.78 6.91 21.82
C VAL A 108 1.77 6.96 20.66
N VAL A 109 2.37 8.13 20.43
CA VAL A 109 3.36 8.35 19.37
C VAL A 109 4.63 8.87 20.02
N ALA A 110 5.74 8.14 19.85
CA ALA A 110 7.07 8.54 20.27
C ALA A 110 7.96 8.83 19.04
N SER A 111 9.27 9.04 19.25
CA SER A 111 10.22 9.42 18.20
C SER A 111 10.34 8.42 17.06
N ASP A 112 10.31 7.14 17.40
CA ASP A 112 10.73 6.00 16.59
C ASP A 112 9.84 4.78 16.82
N SER A 113 8.89 4.88 17.74
CA SER A 113 7.91 3.83 18.06
C SER A 113 6.56 4.44 18.36
N GLY A 114 5.51 3.68 18.08
CA GLY A 114 4.13 4.03 18.36
C GLY A 114 3.42 2.86 18.99
N ARG A 115 2.25 3.15 19.57
CA ARG A 115 1.33 2.12 20.03
C ARG A 115 -0.09 2.64 19.99
N VAL A 116 -0.97 1.84 19.42
CA VAL A 116 -2.40 2.04 19.50
C VAL A 116 -3.08 0.90 20.26
N ASP A 117 -3.92 1.24 21.23
CA ASP A 117 -4.76 0.31 21.96
C ASP A 117 -6.15 0.28 21.33
N LEU A 118 -6.53 -0.87 20.77
CA LEU A 118 -7.74 -1.07 19.98
C LEU A 118 -8.63 -2.17 20.57
N SER A 119 -9.93 -2.15 20.26
CA SER A 119 -10.88 -3.21 20.65
C SER A 119 -10.53 -4.59 20.10
N HIS A 120 -9.96 -4.62 18.90
CA HIS A 120 -9.52 -5.84 18.22
C HIS A 120 -8.44 -5.49 17.19
N MET A 121 -7.63 -6.47 16.83
CA MET A 121 -6.58 -6.34 15.82
C MET A 121 -6.77 -7.45 14.78
N SER A 122 -7.54 -7.19 13.73
CA SER A 122 -7.70 -8.14 12.61
C SER A 122 -6.54 -8.02 11.63
N ALA A 123 -6.39 -8.97 10.69
CA ALA A 123 -5.41 -8.84 9.60
C ALA A 123 -5.63 -7.58 8.77
N PHE A 124 -6.88 -7.17 8.54
CA PHE A 124 -7.21 -5.93 7.86
C PHE A 124 -6.68 -4.70 8.62
N VAL A 125 -6.96 -4.61 9.92
CA VAL A 125 -6.49 -3.50 10.77
C VAL A 125 -4.97 -3.48 10.86
N ALA A 126 -4.35 -4.65 11.07
CA ALA A 126 -2.90 -4.79 11.19
C ALA A 126 -2.17 -4.41 9.90
N LEU A 127 -2.70 -4.77 8.73
CA LEU A 127 -2.06 -4.47 7.45
C LEU A 127 -2.39 -3.07 6.90
N ALA A 128 -3.39 -2.37 7.45
CA ALA A 128 -3.86 -1.07 6.95
C ALA A 128 -2.75 -0.03 6.72
N PRO A 129 -1.79 0.21 7.65
CA PRO A 129 -0.72 1.19 7.45
C PRO A 129 0.20 0.88 6.28
N TYR A 130 0.28 -0.39 5.88
CA TYR A 130 1.21 -0.83 4.85
C TYR A 130 0.67 -0.55 3.45
N TRP A 131 -0.65 -0.44 3.26
CA TRP A 131 -1.27 -0.22 1.95
C TRP A 131 -2.11 1.06 1.84
N ILE A 132 -2.46 1.71 2.94
CA ILE A 132 -3.15 3.01 2.93
C ILE A 132 -2.09 4.13 2.99
N PRO A 133 -1.88 4.91 1.91
CA PRO A 133 -0.97 6.04 1.92
C PRO A 133 -1.59 7.24 2.65
N PHE A 134 -1.61 7.19 3.99
CA PHE A 134 -2.26 8.17 4.85
C PHE A 134 -1.93 9.62 4.46
N TYR A 135 -0.63 9.94 4.32
CA TYR A 135 -0.21 11.30 3.92
C TYR A 135 -0.56 11.64 2.47
N GLY A 136 -0.70 10.66 1.59
CA GLY A 136 -1.26 10.88 0.24
C GLY A 136 -2.73 11.33 0.32
N LEU A 137 -3.52 10.70 1.19
CA LEU A 137 -4.91 11.11 1.44
C LEU A 137 -4.99 12.51 2.08
N VAL A 138 -4.10 12.82 3.03
CA VAL A 138 -4.00 14.16 3.63
C VAL A 138 -3.67 15.21 2.57
N VAL A 139 -2.71 14.96 1.68
CA VAL A 139 -2.35 15.87 0.59
C VAL A 139 -3.52 16.06 -0.39
N ALA A 140 -4.23 14.98 -0.75
CA ALA A 140 -5.43 15.07 -1.59
C ALA A 140 -6.54 15.91 -0.94
N GLY A 141 -6.81 15.68 0.35
CA GLY A 141 -7.79 16.44 1.12
C GLY A 141 -7.42 17.91 1.23
N ALA A 142 -6.17 18.22 1.57
CA ALA A 142 -5.67 19.59 1.65
C ALA A 142 -5.79 20.33 0.32
N TYR A 143 -5.47 19.67 -0.81
CA TYR A 143 -5.64 20.26 -2.13
C TYR A 143 -7.12 20.48 -2.47
N ARG A 144 -8.02 19.58 -2.09
CA ARG A 144 -9.46 19.76 -2.26
C ARG A 144 -9.97 20.98 -1.49
N LEU A 145 -9.54 21.15 -0.25
CA LEU A 145 -9.86 22.34 0.56
C LEU A 145 -9.32 23.62 -0.09
N ALA A 146 -8.08 23.59 -0.58
CA ALA A 146 -7.48 24.72 -1.29
C ALA A 146 -8.28 25.11 -2.54
N LEU A 147 -8.78 24.13 -3.31
CA LEU A 147 -9.66 24.40 -4.45
C LEU A 147 -10.96 25.10 -4.04
N TRP A 148 -11.58 24.68 -2.94
CA TRP A 148 -12.77 25.35 -2.40
C TRP A 148 -12.49 26.77 -1.92
N ALA A 149 -11.27 27.05 -1.47
CA ALA A 149 -10.83 28.38 -1.04
C ALA A 149 -10.33 29.28 -2.18
N GLY A 150 -10.45 28.87 -3.45
CA GLY A 150 -9.99 29.67 -4.59
C GLY A 150 -8.49 29.56 -4.86
N ALA A 151 -7.96 28.33 -4.91
CA ALA A 151 -6.54 28.03 -5.09
C ALA A 151 -5.81 28.91 -6.12
N ALA A 152 -4.63 29.39 -5.74
CA ALA A 152 -3.77 30.24 -6.56
C ALA A 152 -3.20 29.53 -7.81
N PRO A 153 -2.76 30.30 -8.83
CA PRO A 153 -1.97 29.76 -9.93
C PRO A 153 -0.77 28.96 -9.42
N GLY A 154 -0.57 27.75 -9.93
CA GLY A 154 0.52 26.85 -9.51
C GLY A 154 0.18 25.86 -8.39
N ALA A 155 -0.98 26.00 -7.71
CA ALA A 155 -1.40 25.07 -6.66
C ALA A 155 -1.42 23.60 -7.12
N ARG A 156 -1.79 23.35 -8.40
CA ARG A 156 -1.75 22.02 -9.00
C ARG A 156 -0.34 21.44 -9.06
N GLY A 157 0.66 22.23 -9.42
CA GLY A 157 2.05 21.79 -9.50
C GLY A 157 2.59 21.41 -8.13
N LEU A 158 2.32 22.25 -7.12
CA LEU A 158 2.68 21.96 -5.73
C LEU A 158 1.96 20.72 -5.22
N PHE A 159 0.65 20.59 -5.46
CA PHE A 159 -0.11 19.39 -5.13
C PHE A 159 0.51 18.13 -5.72
N LEU A 160 0.86 18.15 -7.00
CA LEU A 160 1.49 17.00 -7.65
C LEU A 160 2.84 16.66 -7.02
N ALA A 161 3.67 17.65 -6.72
CA ALA A 161 4.94 17.44 -6.04
C ALA A 161 4.77 16.86 -4.63
N LEU A 162 3.87 17.41 -3.83
CA LEU A 162 3.57 16.89 -2.49
C LEU A 162 2.97 15.48 -2.54
N MET A 163 2.10 15.21 -3.53
CA MET A 163 1.52 13.89 -3.73
C MET A 163 2.61 12.87 -4.10
N GLY A 164 3.50 13.21 -5.03
CA GLY A 164 4.65 12.37 -5.38
C GLY A 164 5.52 12.07 -4.17
N ALA A 165 5.87 13.10 -3.38
CA ALA A 165 6.63 12.95 -2.15
C ALA A 165 5.91 12.09 -1.10
N ALA A 166 4.61 12.26 -0.90
CA ALA A 166 3.82 11.50 0.07
C ALA A 166 3.66 10.02 -0.32
N LEU A 167 3.50 9.73 -1.62
CA LEU A 167 3.46 8.34 -2.12
C LEU A 167 4.83 7.67 -2.04
N SER A 168 5.91 8.41 -2.30
CA SER A 168 7.28 7.95 -2.09
C SER A 168 7.58 7.70 -0.61
N PHE A 169 7.13 8.60 0.27
CA PHE A 169 7.16 8.45 1.72
C PHE A 169 6.50 7.15 2.16
N HIS A 170 5.27 6.91 1.73
CA HIS A 170 4.54 5.67 2.00
C HIS A 170 5.35 4.45 1.55
N TRP A 171 5.84 4.45 0.31
CA TRP A 171 6.53 3.30 -0.24
C TRP A 171 7.87 3.00 0.47
N MET A 172 8.70 4.01 0.71
CA MET A 172 9.99 3.85 1.39
C MET A 172 9.81 3.31 2.82
N HIS A 173 8.81 3.82 3.54
CA HIS A 173 8.51 3.35 4.89
C HIS A 173 7.90 1.94 4.89
N THR A 174 7.04 1.58 3.94
CA THR A 174 6.56 0.20 3.79
C THR A 174 7.71 -0.77 3.52
N VAL A 175 8.62 -0.46 2.60
CA VAL A 175 9.81 -1.31 2.32
C VAL A 175 10.68 -1.44 3.57
N ARG A 176 10.93 -0.35 4.29
CA ARG A 176 11.71 -0.36 5.54
C ARG A 176 11.03 -1.23 6.60
N SER A 177 9.72 -1.10 6.79
CA SER A 177 9.01 -1.88 7.80
C SER A 177 9.00 -3.36 7.49
N LEU A 178 8.96 -3.72 6.21
CA LEU A 178 9.04 -5.10 5.79
C LEU A 178 10.46 -5.68 5.95
N TRP A 179 11.49 -5.03 5.41
CA TRP A 179 12.84 -5.63 5.30
C TRP A 179 13.80 -5.27 6.44
N VAL A 180 13.59 -4.14 7.11
CA VAL A 180 14.50 -3.62 8.14
C VAL A 180 13.90 -3.78 9.54
N THR A 181 12.72 -3.22 9.77
CA THR A 181 12.15 -3.13 11.13
C THR A 181 11.42 -4.41 11.55
N ARG A 182 10.77 -5.12 10.62
CA ARG A 182 9.94 -6.32 10.87
C ARG A 182 8.93 -6.11 12.00
N GLN A 183 7.98 -5.22 11.76
CA GLN A 183 6.91 -4.91 12.72
C GLN A 183 6.05 -6.13 13.03
N SER A 184 5.61 -6.25 14.30
CA SER A 184 4.77 -7.37 14.77
C SER A 184 3.40 -7.46 14.09
N ASP A 185 2.95 -6.39 13.43
CA ASP A 185 1.66 -6.37 12.72
C ASP A 185 1.63 -7.38 11.58
N LEU A 186 2.79 -7.64 10.96
CA LEU A 186 2.94 -8.57 9.83
C LEU A 186 2.63 -10.01 10.23
N ASP A 187 2.71 -10.35 11.52
CA ASP A 187 2.45 -11.68 12.03
C ASP A 187 0.94 -11.99 12.13
N GLN A 188 0.08 -10.96 12.12
CA GLN A 188 -1.36 -11.15 12.29
C GLN A 188 -1.99 -11.97 11.16
N ALA A 189 -1.57 -11.75 9.90
CA ALA A 189 -2.03 -12.54 8.76
C ALA A 189 -1.08 -13.72 8.42
N GLY A 190 0.10 -13.78 9.05
CA GLY A 190 1.18 -14.70 8.67
C GLY A 190 1.95 -14.20 7.44
N LEU A 191 3.25 -14.50 7.39
CA LEU A 191 4.19 -13.89 6.44
C LEU A 191 3.73 -13.94 4.98
N ALA A 192 3.41 -15.12 4.45
CA ALA A 192 3.07 -15.28 3.03
C ALA A 192 1.83 -14.46 2.64
N LEU A 193 0.78 -14.49 3.47
CA LEU A 193 -0.45 -13.74 3.21
C LEU A 193 -0.24 -12.23 3.39
N SER A 194 0.50 -11.81 4.42
CA SER A 194 0.85 -10.41 4.63
C SER A 194 1.61 -9.84 3.42
N LEU A 195 2.64 -10.54 2.93
CA LEU A 195 3.41 -10.08 1.76
C LEU A 195 2.54 -10.00 0.50
N ALA A 196 1.73 -11.02 0.22
CA ALA A 196 0.85 -11.03 -0.94
C ALA A 196 -0.18 -9.88 -0.89
N LEU A 197 -0.83 -9.68 0.27
CA LEU A 197 -1.83 -8.62 0.43
C LEU A 197 -1.19 -7.23 0.38
N ILE A 198 -0.05 -7.02 1.04
CA ILE A 198 0.64 -5.71 0.99
C ILE A 198 1.04 -5.38 -0.44
N ALA A 199 1.66 -6.32 -1.18
CA ALA A 199 2.06 -6.10 -2.56
C ALA A 199 0.85 -5.81 -3.48
N LEU A 200 -0.20 -6.63 -3.37
CA LEU A 200 -1.43 -6.48 -4.14
C LEU A 200 -2.12 -5.14 -3.86
N LEU A 201 -2.40 -4.83 -2.59
CA LEU A 201 -3.15 -3.64 -2.21
C LEU A 201 -2.37 -2.36 -2.49
N ASN A 202 -1.05 -2.33 -2.27
CA ASN A 202 -0.24 -1.18 -2.67
C ASN A 202 -0.26 -0.96 -4.19
N ALA A 203 -0.12 -2.04 -4.97
CA ALA A 203 -0.17 -1.94 -6.42
C ALA A 203 -1.52 -1.39 -6.90
N LEU A 204 -2.62 -1.88 -6.34
CA LEU A 204 -3.97 -1.41 -6.67
C LEU A 204 -4.21 0.05 -6.26
N VAL A 205 -3.85 0.43 -5.03
CA VAL A 205 -3.98 1.81 -4.55
C VAL A 205 -3.12 2.77 -5.36
N MET A 206 -1.89 2.39 -5.68
CA MET A 206 -1.01 3.21 -6.51
C MET A 206 -1.53 3.34 -7.94
N LEU A 207 -2.01 2.25 -8.55
CA LEU A 207 -2.65 2.29 -9.87
C LEU A 207 -3.88 3.21 -9.87
N ALA A 208 -4.71 3.14 -8.83
CA ALA A 208 -5.86 4.04 -8.66
C ALA A 208 -5.42 5.50 -8.51
N ALA A 209 -4.40 5.77 -7.68
CA ALA A 209 -3.83 7.10 -7.51
C ALA A 209 -3.30 7.65 -8.85
N LEU A 210 -2.50 6.87 -9.59
CA LEU A 210 -1.99 7.26 -10.90
C LEU A 210 -3.12 7.53 -11.91
N LYS A 211 -4.18 6.72 -11.90
CA LYS A 211 -5.36 6.96 -12.74
C LYS A 211 -6.07 8.27 -12.38
N CYS A 212 -6.22 8.59 -11.10
CA CYS A 212 -6.84 9.83 -10.66
C CYS A 212 -6.00 11.06 -11.03
N LEU A 213 -4.68 10.96 -10.90
CA LEU A 213 -3.74 12.05 -11.18
C LEU A 213 -3.53 12.26 -12.70
N PHE A 214 -3.51 11.17 -13.47
CA PHE A 214 -3.19 11.14 -14.89
C PHE A 214 -4.22 10.31 -15.69
N PRO A 215 -5.48 10.76 -15.75
CA PRO A 215 -6.58 9.95 -16.26
C PRO A 215 -6.47 9.59 -17.75
N VAL A 216 -5.77 10.40 -18.54
CA VAL A 216 -5.57 10.14 -19.99
C VAL A 216 -4.41 9.17 -20.22
N SER A 217 -3.34 9.27 -19.43
CA SER A 217 -2.12 8.49 -19.63
C SER A 217 -2.18 7.09 -19.02
N VAL A 218 -3.01 6.89 -17.98
CA VAL A 218 -3.07 5.64 -17.22
C VAL A 218 -4.38 4.91 -17.50
N SER A 219 -4.28 3.71 -18.05
CA SER A 219 -5.42 2.82 -18.31
C SER A 219 -5.61 1.80 -17.19
N LEU A 220 -6.28 2.19 -16.10
CA LEU A 220 -6.56 1.30 -14.96
C LEU A 220 -7.27 0.02 -15.40
N ALA A 221 -8.35 0.14 -16.19
CA ALA A 221 -9.10 -1.02 -16.66
C ALA A 221 -8.25 -1.94 -17.54
N GLY A 222 -7.38 -1.38 -18.39
CA GLY A 222 -6.44 -2.17 -19.20
C GLY A 222 -5.44 -2.93 -18.33
N ARG A 223 -4.89 -2.29 -17.29
CA ARG A 223 -3.97 -2.92 -16.34
C ARG A 223 -4.63 -4.03 -15.53
N LEU A 224 -5.86 -3.80 -15.04
CA LEU A 224 -6.61 -4.82 -14.30
C LEU A 224 -6.97 -6.03 -15.18
N ARG A 225 -7.41 -5.79 -16.44
CA ARG A 225 -7.64 -6.88 -17.40
C ARG A 225 -6.37 -7.67 -17.69
N TRP A 226 -5.23 -6.99 -17.85
CA TRP A 226 -3.95 -7.67 -18.05
C TRP A 226 -3.56 -8.52 -16.83
N VAL A 227 -3.67 -8.00 -15.61
CA VAL A 227 -3.39 -8.77 -14.38
C VAL A 227 -4.32 -9.98 -14.27
N ALA A 228 -5.61 -9.81 -14.53
CA ALA A 228 -6.58 -10.90 -14.49
C ALA A 228 -6.25 -11.99 -15.52
N GLY A 229 -6.05 -11.60 -16.79
CA GLY A 229 -5.70 -12.53 -17.87
C GLY A 229 -4.38 -13.25 -17.61
N SER A 230 -3.34 -12.54 -17.16
CA SER A 230 -2.05 -13.14 -16.81
C SER A 230 -2.13 -14.05 -15.59
N SER A 231 -2.99 -13.74 -14.61
CA SER A 231 -3.22 -14.60 -13.45
C SER A 231 -3.91 -15.90 -13.87
N VAL A 232 -4.96 -15.82 -14.70
CA VAL A 232 -5.64 -17.00 -15.26
C VAL A 232 -4.66 -17.85 -16.06
N HIS A 233 -3.86 -17.22 -16.94
CA HIS A 233 -2.86 -17.93 -17.75
C HIS A 233 -1.82 -18.67 -16.89
N PHE A 234 -1.33 -18.03 -15.82
CA PHE A 234 -0.41 -18.64 -14.86
C PHE A 234 -1.03 -19.91 -14.23
N TRP A 235 -2.26 -19.80 -13.72
CA TRP A 235 -2.94 -20.91 -13.07
C TRP A 235 -3.33 -22.03 -14.04
N SER A 236 -3.75 -21.70 -15.27
CA SER A 236 -4.04 -22.71 -16.29
C SER A 236 -2.77 -23.46 -16.71
N GLY A 237 -1.64 -22.76 -16.84
CA GLY A 237 -0.36 -23.39 -17.15
C GLY A 237 0.11 -24.32 -16.05
N LEU A 238 0.01 -23.90 -14.79
CA LEU A 238 0.33 -24.75 -13.64
C LEU A 238 -0.59 -25.98 -13.57
N GLY A 239 -1.89 -25.81 -13.81
CA GLY A 239 -2.84 -26.92 -13.87
C GLY A 239 -2.47 -27.94 -14.96
N GLY A 240 -2.05 -27.49 -16.14
CA GLY A 240 -1.59 -28.35 -17.23
C GLY A 240 -0.34 -29.18 -16.88
N LEU A 241 0.62 -28.60 -16.14
CA LEU A 241 1.82 -29.32 -15.68
C LEU A 241 1.52 -30.42 -14.65
N LEU A 242 0.42 -30.28 -13.92
CA LEU A 242 -0.02 -31.24 -12.90
C LEU A 242 -0.96 -32.31 -13.46
N GLN A 243 -1.36 -32.21 -14.73
CA GLN A 243 -2.14 -33.27 -15.37
C GLN A 243 -1.27 -34.53 -15.51
N PRO A 244 -1.75 -35.70 -15.03
CA PRO A 244 -1.03 -36.94 -15.21
C PRO A 244 -0.80 -37.22 -16.70
N ALA A 245 0.41 -37.61 -17.08
CA ALA A 245 0.77 -38.00 -18.46
C ALA A 245 0.17 -39.36 -18.89
N TRP A 246 -1.05 -39.67 -18.48
CA TRP A 246 -1.71 -40.96 -18.72
C TRP A 246 -2.49 -40.93 -20.04
N GLY A 247 -1.78 -40.64 -21.12
CA GLY A 247 -2.36 -40.52 -22.46
C GLY A 247 -1.30 -40.50 -23.55
N GLY A 248 -0.58 -41.60 -23.71
CA GLY A 248 0.13 -41.95 -24.95
C GLY A 248 -0.30 -43.36 -25.35
N PRO A 249 -0.65 -43.60 -26.63
CA PRO A 249 -1.10 -44.92 -27.12
C PRO A 249 -0.01 -45.99 -27.03
#